data_AF-A0A7X1I4I4-F1
#
_entry.id   AF-A0A7X1I4I4-F1
#
_cell.length_a   1.000
_cell.length_b   1.000
_cell.length_c   1.000
_cell.angle_alpha   90.00
_cell.angle_beta   90.00
_cell.angle_gamma   90.00
#
_symmetry.space_group_name_H-M   'P 1'
#
loop_
_entity.id
_entity.type
_entity.pdbx_description
1 polymer ?
#
loop_
_entity_poly.entity_id
_entity_poly.type
_entity_poly.pdbx_seq_one_letter_code
_entity_poly.pdbx_strand_id
1 'polypeptide(L)' 'MASAKATNPPRGQCRQCWFHAYASREAHAGLGPREDCPQCVDHMKNGHPAHMIVR' A
#
# COMPACT_ATOMS: atom_id res chain seq x y z
N MET A 1 1.85 -14.47 -2.53
CA MET A 1 3.03 -14.05 -1.75
C MET A 1 3.58 -12.86 -2.48
N ALA A 2 3.64 -11.71 -1.81
CA ALA A 2 4.06 -10.47 -2.46
C ALA A 2 5.48 -10.59 -3.01
N SER A 3 5.72 -10.01 -4.17
CA SER A 3 7.04 -10.05 -4.81
C SER A 3 8.06 -9.21 -4.04
N ALA A 4 9.36 -9.51 -4.22
CA ALA A 4 10.44 -8.69 -3.66
C ALA A 4 10.39 -7.22 -4.15
N LYS A 5 9.83 -6.98 -5.34
CA LYS A 5 9.58 -5.63 -5.83
C LYS A 5 8.54 -4.92 -4.97
N ALA A 6 7.43 -5.59 -4.64
CA ALA A 6 6.34 -4.99 -3.87
C ALA A 6 6.75 -4.63 -2.43
N THR A 7 7.70 -5.36 -1.85
CA THR A 7 8.17 -5.12 -0.47
C THR A 7 9.38 -4.19 -0.37
N ASN A 8 10.02 -3.82 -1.49
CA ASN A 8 11.18 -2.93 -1.54
C ASN A 8 10.93 -1.71 -2.45
N PRO A 9 10.23 -0.67 -1.95
CA PRO A 9 10.05 0.56 -2.69
C PRO A 9 11.37 1.32 -2.84
N PRO A 10 11.58 2.07 -3.94
CA PRO A 10 12.70 2.98 -4.06
C PRO A 10 12.56 4.19 -3.13
N ARG A 11 13.68 4.88 -2.87
CA ARG A 11 13.70 6.11 -2.05
C ARG A 11 12.72 7.14 -2.59
N GLY A 12 12.03 7.84 -1.68
CA GLY A 12 10.98 8.81 -2.01
C GLY A 12 9.60 8.21 -2.26
N GLN A 13 9.47 6.87 -2.37
CA GLN A 13 8.17 6.22 -2.50
C GLN A 13 7.59 5.83 -1.14
N CYS A 14 6.26 5.88 -1.03
CA CYS A 14 5.57 5.33 0.11
C CYS A 14 5.50 3.80 0.03
N ARG A 15 5.84 3.14 1.13
CA ARG A 15 5.73 1.68 1.28
C ARG A 15 4.33 1.16 0.97
N GLN A 16 3.27 1.80 1.47
CA GLN A 16 1.90 1.32 1.29
C GLN A 16 1.41 1.49 -0.15
N CYS A 17 1.57 2.66 -0.76
CA CYS A 17 1.20 2.89 -2.16
C CYS A 17 1.96 1.96 -3.11
N TRP A 18 3.25 1.77 -2.85
CA TRP A 18 4.06 0.87 -3.64
C TRP A 18 3.61 -0.59 -3.51
N PHE A 19 3.35 -1.05 -2.28
CA PHE A 19 2.83 -2.39 -2.05
C PHE A 19 1.47 -2.59 -2.73
N HIS A 20 0.59 -1.59 -2.67
CA HIS A 20 -0.72 -1.64 -3.31
C HIS A 20 -0.62 -1.73 -4.84
N ALA A 21 0.32 -1.03 -5.45
CA ALA A 21 0.56 -1.06 -6.90
C ALA A 21 1.13 -2.41 -7.39
N TYR A 22 1.99 -3.07 -6.60
CA TYR A 22 2.72 -4.27 -7.05
C TYR A 22 2.27 -5.59 -6.38
N ALA A 23 1.45 -5.52 -5.35
CA ALA A 23 0.87 -6.65 -4.63
C ALA A 23 -0.61 -6.37 -4.27
N SER A 24 -1.37 -5.79 -5.20
CA SER A 24 -2.78 -5.44 -5.02
C SER A 24 -3.62 -6.63 -4.52
N ARG A 25 -3.33 -7.83 -5.04
CA ARG A 25 -4.03 -9.06 -4.62
C ARG A 25 -3.80 -9.38 -3.14
N GLU A 26 -2.57 -9.26 -2.66
CA GLU A 26 -2.24 -9.43 -1.25
C GLU A 26 -2.79 -8.29 -0.38
N ALA A 27 -2.72 -7.05 -0.87
CA ALA A 27 -3.22 -5.88 -0.16
C ALA A 27 -4.74 -5.94 0.07
N HIS A 28 -5.47 -6.63 -0.81
CA HIS A 28 -6.90 -6.86 -0.71
C HIS A 28 -7.25 -8.29 -0.26
N ALA A 29 -6.28 -9.07 0.21
CA ALA A 29 -6.53 -10.40 0.72
C ALA A 29 -7.37 -10.31 2.00
N GLY A 30 -8.65 -10.68 1.91
CA GLY A 30 -9.61 -10.60 3.00
C GLY A 30 -10.67 -9.51 2.83
N LEU A 31 -10.60 -8.70 1.76
CA LEU A 31 -11.70 -7.81 1.39
C LEU A 31 -12.74 -8.56 0.56
N GLY A 32 -14.00 -8.33 0.87
CA GLY A 32 -15.15 -8.79 0.12
C GLY A 32 -15.37 -7.99 -1.17
N PRO A 33 -16.27 -8.47 -2.06
CA PRO A 33 -16.63 -7.73 -3.26
C PRO A 33 -17.16 -6.33 -2.93
N ARG A 34 -16.56 -5.31 -3.55
CA ARG A 34 -16.91 -3.89 -3.37
C ARG A 34 -16.68 -3.32 -1.96
N GLU A 35 -15.87 -3.99 -1.13
CA GLU A 35 -15.41 -3.38 0.12
C GLU A 35 -14.29 -2.38 -0.14
N ASP A 36 -14.37 -1.24 0.55
CA ASP A 36 -13.30 -0.25 0.52
C ASP A 36 -12.12 -0.72 1.36
N CYS A 37 -10.91 -0.62 0.79
CA CYS A 37 -9.69 -0.91 1.55
C CYS A 37 -9.48 0.16 2.64
N PRO A 38 -9.51 -0.20 3.94
CA PRO A 38 -9.44 0.77 5.02
C PRO A 38 -8.12 1.54 5.03
N GLN A 39 -7.02 0.89 4.62
CA GLN A 39 -5.70 1.50 4.50
C GLN A 39 -5.68 2.58 3.41
N CYS A 40 -6.30 2.32 2.26
CA CYS A 40 -6.39 3.29 1.18
C CYS A 40 -7.29 4.47 1.56
N VAL A 41 -8.44 4.20 2.20
CA VAL A 41 -9.35 5.25 2.66
C VAL A 41 -8.68 6.15 3.69
N ASP A 42 -8.00 5.56 4.68
CA ASP A 42 -7.20 6.31 5.66
C ASP A 42 -6.15 7.16 4.96
N HIS A 43 -5.40 6.56 4.03
CA HIS A 43 -4.36 7.26 3.29
C HIS A 43 -4.91 8.43 2.44
N MET A 44 -6.06 8.27 1.78
CA MET A 44 -6.71 9.33 1.01
C MET A 44 -7.22 10.47 1.89
N LYS A 45 -7.63 10.19 3.13
CA LYS A 45 -8.14 11.19 4.09
C LYS A 45 -7.02 11.93 4.82
N ASN A 46 -6.00 11.19 5.25
CA ASN A 46 -4.96 11.68 6.16
C ASN A 46 -3.61 11.93 5.47
N GLY A 47 -3.48 11.56 4.18
CA GLY A 47 -2.25 11.70 3.42
C GLY A 47 -1.19 10.66 3.78
N HIS A 48 0.04 10.86 3.30
CA HIS A 48 1.16 9.96 3.57
C HIS A 48 1.87 10.32 4.88
N PRO A 49 1.97 9.38 5.85
CA PRO A 49 2.85 9.57 6.99
C PRO A 49 4.32 9.63 6.53
N ALA A 50 5.10 10.58 7.05
CA ALA A 50 6.50 10.74 6.66
C ALA A 50 7.36 9.47 6.93
N HIS A 51 6.98 8.66 7.92
CA HIS A 51 7.70 7.42 8.24
C HIS A 51 7.44 6.28 7.24
N MET A 52 6.40 6.41 6.39
CA MET A 52 6.08 5.46 5.33
C MET A 52 6.84 5.75 4.03
N ILE A 53 7.39 6.95 3.88
CA ILE A 53 8.25 7.32 2.77
C ILE A 53 9.64 6.71 2.99
N VAL A 54 10.12 5.94 2.01
CA VAL A 54 11.46 5.36 2.06
C VAL A 54 12.49 6.48 1.99
N ARG A 55 13.35 6.54 3.00
CA ARG A 55 14.45 7.50 3.13
C ARG A 55 15.73 7.00 2.51
#